data_AF-A0A7C4X2E1-F1
#
_entry.id   AF-A0A7C4X2E1-F1
#
_cell.length_a   1.000
_cell.length_b   1.000
_cell.length_c   1.000
_cell.angle_alpha   90.00
_cell.angle_beta   90.00
_cell.angle_gamma   90.00
#
_symmetry.space_group_name_H-M   'P 1'
#
loop_
_entity.id
_entity.type
_entity.pdbx_description
1 polymer ?
#
loop_
_entity_poly.entity_id
_entity_poly.type
_entity_poly.pdbx_seq_one_letter_code
_entity_poly.pdbx_strand_id
1 'polypeptide(L)'
;MTQQSREVVVLMLRGVVFRHSEFRTLEDALVEKYGFGQIEGKEQKISELRQLIPEEYRRKIVFEDESTAPIVLEEVERKFSALKIYRGIFLESEVQVYILGETTQKEDIIVGEESYTIYTAEYQMVKFVSKSGYAIQQLIERLTMDLGIGFKSKEWIFHRCEEG
;
A
#
# COMPACT_ATOMS: atom_id res chain seq x y z
N MET A 1 -43.54 5.68 6.82
CA MET A 1 -42.30 5.65 6.03
C MET A 1 -41.22 5.13 6.95
N THR A 2 -40.69 3.93 6.71
CA THR A 2 -39.59 3.36 7.51
C THR A 2 -38.31 4.10 7.17
N GLN A 3 -37.77 4.85 8.14
CA GLN A 3 -36.40 5.39 8.06
C GLN A 3 -35.44 4.23 7.81
N GLN A 4 -34.83 4.18 6.63
CA GLN A 4 -33.76 3.23 6.35
C GLN A 4 -32.50 3.76 7.05
N SER A 5 -32.14 3.17 8.19
CA SER A 5 -30.85 3.44 8.82
C SER A 5 -29.74 3.08 7.83
N ARG A 6 -28.92 4.04 7.42
CA ARG A 6 -27.74 3.77 6.61
C ARG A 6 -26.59 3.42 7.53
N GLU A 7 -26.17 2.16 7.50
CA GLU A 7 -24.96 1.72 8.17
C GLU A 7 -23.76 2.04 7.28
N VAL A 8 -22.78 2.73 7.85
CA VAL A 8 -21.48 2.99 7.25
C VAL A 8 -20.47 2.15 8.01
N VAL A 9 -19.78 1.28 7.28
CA VAL A 9 -18.73 0.43 7.80
C VAL A 9 -17.39 1.03 7.42
N VAL A 10 -16.52 1.15 8.41
CA VAL A 10 -15.17 1.67 8.27
C VAL A 10 -14.20 0.61 8.74
N LEU A 11 -13.16 0.37 7.94
CA LEU A 11 -12.00 -0.41 8.33
C LEU A 11 -10.77 0.47 8.29
N MET A 12 -9.99 0.50 9.36
CA MET A 12 -8.72 1.20 9.42
C MET A 12 -7.58 0.19 9.59
N LEU A 13 -6.59 0.29 8.71
CA LEU A 13 -5.33 -0.43 8.77
C LEU A 13 -4.22 0.57 9.10
N ARG A 14 -3.29 0.19 9.99
CA ARG A 14 -2.13 1.03 10.33
C ARG A 14 -0.83 0.28 10.15
N GLY A 15 0.21 1.02 9.75
CA GLY A 15 1.52 0.45 9.43
C GLY A 15 1.39 -0.60 8.34
N VAL A 16 0.81 -0.20 7.21
CA VAL A 16 0.56 -1.07 6.06
C VAL A 16 1.83 -1.14 5.23
N VAL A 17 2.23 -2.34 4.84
CA VAL A 17 3.38 -2.58 3.97
C VAL A 17 2.86 -3.27 2.72
N PHE A 18 3.15 -2.68 1.58
CA PHE A 18 2.87 -3.19 0.25
C PHE A 18 4.19 -3.55 -0.40
N ARG A 19 4.35 -4.79 -0.85
CA ARG A 19 5.59 -5.24 -1.51
C ARG A 19 5.23 -6.00 -2.78
N HIS A 20 5.61 -5.46 -3.93
CA HIS A 20 5.23 -6.04 -5.22
C HIS A 20 6.29 -5.80 -6.29
N SER A 21 6.39 -6.71 -7.25
CA SER A 21 7.32 -6.62 -8.38
C SER A 21 6.75 -5.93 -9.62
N GLU A 22 5.46 -5.58 -9.62
CA GLU A 22 4.74 -5.09 -10.82
C GLU A 22 4.19 -3.70 -10.55
N PHE A 23 3.43 -3.55 -9.47
CA PHE A 23 2.92 -2.27 -9.02
C PHE A 23 3.90 -1.58 -8.07
N ARG A 24 4.08 -0.27 -8.21
CA ARG A 24 4.99 0.49 -7.35
C ARG A 24 4.34 0.85 -6.02
N THR A 25 3.03 1.04 -6.05
CA THR A 25 2.22 1.46 -4.92
C THR A 25 0.90 0.70 -4.88
N LEU A 26 0.25 0.69 -3.71
CA LEU A 26 -1.12 0.23 -3.54
C LEU A 26 -2.10 1.03 -4.43
N GLU A 27 -1.85 2.33 -4.60
CA GLU A 27 -2.62 3.20 -5.49
C GLU A 27 -2.64 2.67 -6.92
N ASP A 28 -1.47 2.33 -7.46
CA ASP A 28 -1.36 1.77 -8.81
C ASP A 28 -2.18 0.50 -8.93
N ALA A 29 -2.10 -0.39 -7.94
CA ALA A 29 -2.88 -1.62 -7.94
C ALA A 29 -4.40 -1.35 -7.85
N LEU A 30 -4.84 -0.40 -7.02
CA LEU A 30 -6.24 -0.02 -6.91
C LEU A 30 -6.80 0.53 -8.23
N VAL A 31 -6.02 1.35 -8.93
CA VAL A 31 -6.42 1.95 -10.20
C VAL A 31 -6.39 0.92 -11.32
N GLU A 32 -5.26 0.24 -11.51
CA GLU A 32 -5.02 -0.62 -12.68
C GLU A 32 -5.73 -1.96 -12.57
N LYS A 33 -5.68 -2.61 -11.40
CA LYS A 33 -6.26 -3.95 -11.20
C LYS A 33 -7.73 -3.92 -10.79
N TYR A 34 -8.13 -2.90 -10.01
CA TYR A 34 -9.48 -2.83 -9.45
C TYR A 34 -10.34 -1.68 -10.01
N GLY A 35 -9.81 -0.83 -10.89
CA GLY A 35 -10.57 0.23 -11.56
C GLY A 35 -11.02 1.37 -10.63
N PHE A 36 -10.34 1.58 -9.50
CA PHE A 36 -10.64 2.70 -8.61
C PHE A 36 -10.19 4.02 -9.25
N GLY A 37 -10.98 5.08 -9.06
CA GLY A 37 -10.63 6.43 -9.50
C GLY A 37 -10.20 7.30 -8.32
N GLN A 38 -9.16 8.11 -8.50
CA GLN A 38 -8.80 9.13 -7.51
C GLN A 38 -9.83 10.26 -7.54
N ILE A 39 -10.40 10.60 -6.38
CA ILE A 39 -11.40 11.67 -6.24
C ILE A 39 -10.87 12.89 -5.49
N GLU A 40 -9.84 12.72 -4.67
CA GLU A 40 -9.14 13.82 -4.00
C GLU A 40 -7.68 13.44 -3.76
N GLY A 41 -6.79 14.41 -3.85
CA GLY A 41 -5.38 14.22 -3.55
C GLY A 41 -4.75 15.52 -3.08
N LYS A 42 -4.15 15.48 -1.89
CA LYS A 42 -3.19 16.49 -1.44
C LYS A 42 -1.88 15.78 -1.16
N GLU A 43 -0.92 15.96 -2.05
CA GLU A 43 0.43 15.44 -1.90
C GLU A 43 1.38 16.57 -1.53
N GLN A 44 2.13 16.36 -0.45
CA GLN A 44 3.30 17.17 -0.15
C GLN A 44 4.50 16.24 0.00
N LYS A 45 5.45 16.37 -0.93
CA LYS A 45 6.74 15.68 -0.85
C LYS A 45 7.56 16.32 0.26
N ILE A 46 8.00 15.52 1.23
CA ILE A 46 8.72 16.02 2.41
C ILE A 46 10.22 15.75 2.32
N SER A 47 10.63 14.62 1.73
CA SER A 47 12.03 14.26 1.63
C SER A 47 12.31 13.26 0.52
N GLU A 48 13.47 13.40 -0.10
CA GLU A 48 14.10 12.41 -0.97
C GLU A 48 15.47 12.10 -0.38
N LEU A 49 15.70 10.85 0.01
CA LEU A 49 17.03 10.36 0.37
C LEU A 49 17.63 9.68 -0.87
N ARG A 50 18.81 10.17 -1.29
CA ARG A 50 19.54 9.68 -2.47
C ARG A 50 20.34 8.42 -2.12
N GLN A 51 20.30 7.44 -3.03
CA GLN A 51 21.13 6.24 -3.16
C GLN A 51 21.95 5.88 -1.91
N LEU A 52 21.47 4.90 -1.14
CA LEU A 52 22.12 4.49 0.10
C LEU A 52 23.38 3.62 -0.12
N ILE A 53 23.65 3.13 -1.33
CA ILE A 53 24.80 2.26 -1.61
C ILE A 53 25.59 2.75 -2.83
N PRO A 54 26.82 3.30 -2.64
CA PRO A 54 27.77 3.52 -3.72
C PRO A 54 28.30 2.18 -4.27
N GLU A 55 28.44 2.06 -5.60
CA GLU A 55 29.03 0.88 -6.28
C GLU A 55 30.39 0.45 -5.70
N GLU A 56 31.12 1.37 -5.08
CA GLU A 56 32.45 1.16 -4.51
C GLU A 56 32.46 0.25 -3.26
N TYR A 57 31.34 0.07 -2.54
CA TYR A 57 31.29 -0.75 -1.32
C TYR A 57 31.20 -2.26 -1.57
N ARG A 58 30.97 -2.70 -2.82
CA ARG A 58 30.95 -4.12 -3.20
C ARG A 58 32.30 -4.84 -3.06
N ARG A 59 33.42 -4.13 -2.88
CA ARG A 59 34.75 -4.77 -2.82
C ARG A 59 35.21 -5.19 -1.42
N LYS A 60 34.46 -4.94 -0.34
CA LYS A 60 35.00 -5.14 1.02
C LYS A 60 34.13 -5.79 2.09
N ILE A 61 32.94 -6.28 1.77
CA ILE A 61 32.17 -7.06 2.74
C ILE A 61 31.77 -8.37 2.08
N VAL A 62 32.64 -9.37 2.23
CA VAL A 62 32.31 -10.78 2.01
C VAL A 62 32.75 -11.49 3.29
N PHE A 63 31.83 -11.62 4.24
CA PHE A 63 31.95 -12.68 5.24
C PHE A 63 31.59 -13.99 4.51
N GLU A 64 32.35 -15.07 4.70
CA GLU A 64 32.20 -16.33 3.94
C GLU A 64 30.77 -16.90 3.97
N ASP A 65 30.00 -16.59 5.01
CA ASP A 65 28.59 -16.97 5.19
C ASP A 65 27.58 -16.20 4.31
N GLU A 66 27.94 -15.06 3.69
CA GLU A 66 27.05 -14.24 2.86
C GLU A 66 27.22 -14.48 1.35
N SER A 67 28.12 -15.38 0.94
CA SER A 67 28.46 -15.65 -0.47
C SER A 67 27.31 -16.21 -1.33
N THR A 68 26.21 -16.61 -0.70
CA THR A 68 24.98 -17.12 -1.35
C THR A 68 23.79 -16.16 -1.23
N ALA A 69 23.97 -15.00 -0.56
CA ALA A 69 22.90 -14.04 -0.35
C ALA A 69 22.68 -13.15 -1.59
N PRO A 70 21.41 -12.83 -1.91
CA PRO A 70 21.07 -11.92 -3.01
C PRO A 70 21.66 -10.53 -2.78
N ILE A 71 22.24 -9.92 -3.82
CA ILE A 71 22.92 -8.62 -3.71
C ILE A 71 21.95 -7.50 -4.13
N VAL A 72 21.69 -6.57 -3.21
CA VAL A 72 20.92 -5.34 -3.49
C VAL A 72 21.86 -4.29 -4.11
N LEU A 73 21.50 -3.77 -5.28
CA LEU A 73 22.33 -2.82 -6.03
C LEU A 73 21.99 -1.36 -5.75
N GLU A 74 20.71 -1.05 -5.70
CA GLU A 74 20.21 0.31 -5.59
C GLU A 74 19.00 0.31 -4.66
N GLU A 75 18.99 1.28 -3.74
CA GLU A 75 17.89 1.54 -2.82
C GLU A 75 17.56 3.02 -2.89
N VAL A 76 16.31 3.33 -3.25
CA VAL A 76 15.80 4.71 -3.33
C VAL A 76 14.60 4.84 -2.40
N GLU A 77 14.73 5.63 -1.33
CA GLU A 77 13.64 5.93 -0.39
C GLU A 77 13.05 7.32 -0.66
N ARG A 78 11.72 7.40 -0.79
CA ARG A 78 10.96 8.65 -0.97
C ARG A 78 9.86 8.75 0.08
N LYS A 79 9.77 9.90 0.75
CA LYS A 79 8.77 10.17 1.80
C LYS A 79 7.77 11.25 1.39
N PHE A 80 6.50 10.88 1.38
CA PHE A 80 5.37 11.74 1.07
C PHE A 80 4.44 11.84 2.29
N SER A 81 4.09 13.08 2.67
CA SER A 81 2.88 13.29 3.45
C SER A 81 1.76 13.54 2.46
N ALA A 82 1.04 12.48 2.12
CA ALA A 82 -0.09 12.55 1.24
C ALA A 82 -1.35 12.06 1.95
N LEU A 83 -2.46 12.76 1.73
CA LEU A 83 -3.80 12.20 1.88
C LEU A 83 -4.37 12.05 0.48
N LYS A 84 -4.58 10.81 0.05
CA LYS A 84 -5.21 10.48 -1.23
C LYS A 84 -6.49 9.72 -0.99
N ILE A 85 -7.52 10.04 -1.75
CA ILE A 85 -8.84 9.41 -1.64
C ILE A 85 -9.18 8.80 -2.99
N TYR A 86 -9.42 7.50 -2.98
CA TYR A 86 -9.84 6.70 -4.12
C TYR A 86 -11.27 6.21 -3.92
N ARG A 87 -12.01 6.08 -5.00
CA ARG A 87 -13.37 5.54 -5.01
C ARG A 87 -13.50 4.51 -6.11
N GLY A 88 -14.05 3.36 -5.78
CA GLY A 88 -14.31 2.28 -6.72
C GLY A 88 -15.58 1.52 -6.35
N ILE A 89 -16.01 0.66 -7.27
CA ILE A 89 -17.11 -0.29 -7.04
C ILE A 89 -16.49 -1.67 -6.90
N PHE A 90 -16.77 -2.35 -5.79
CA PHE A 90 -16.30 -3.70 -5.52
C PHE A 90 -17.45 -4.54 -4.97
N LEU A 91 -17.71 -5.69 -5.60
CA LEU A 91 -18.86 -6.56 -5.27
C LEU A 91 -20.18 -5.77 -5.16
N GLU A 92 -20.45 -4.93 -6.18
CA GLU A 92 -21.64 -4.07 -6.28
C GLU A 92 -21.78 -3.01 -5.16
N SER A 93 -20.77 -2.86 -4.32
CA SER A 93 -20.73 -1.84 -3.28
C SER A 93 -19.69 -0.78 -3.59
N GLU A 94 -20.04 0.47 -3.33
CA GLU A 94 -19.07 1.56 -3.36
C GLU A 94 -18.11 1.44 -2.18
N VAL A 95 -16.81 1.53 -2.48
CA VAL A 95 -15.74 1.55 -1.50
C VAL A 95 -14.88 2.79 -1.72
N GLN A 96 -14.68 3.56 -0.66
CA GLN A 96 -13.74 4.67 -0.62
C GLN A 96 -12.49 4.24 0.15
N VAL A 97 -11.32 4.52 -0.40
CA VAL A 97 -10.02 4.19 0.18
C VAL A 97 -9.25 5.48 0.43
N TYR A 98 -8.88 5.70 1.68
CA TYR A 98 -8.09 6.84 2.13
C TYR A 98 -6.69 6.34 2.46
N ILE A 99 -5.68 6.90 1.81
CA ILE A 99 -4.27 6.54 1.99
C ILE A 99 -3.55 7.72 2.63
N LEU A 100 -2.86 7.44 3.73
CA LEU A 100 -2.20 8.44 4.56
C LEU A 100 -0.74 8.06 4.84
N GLY A 101 0.15 9.02 4.57
CA GLY A 101 1.58 8.97 4.89
C GLY A 101 2.28 7.84 4.16
N GLU A 102 2.80 8.11 2.97
CA GLU A 102 3.37 7.13 2.05
C GLU A 102 4.90 7.25 2.04
N THR A 103 5.58 6.11 2.22
CA THR A 103 7.02 5.99 1.99
C THR A 103 7.24 4.92 0.94
N THR A 104 7.87 5.27 -0.18
CA THR A 104 8.17 4.31 -1.25
C THR A 104 9.65 4.02 -1.30
N GLN A 105 9.96 2.75 -1.51
CA GLN A 105 11.30 2.20 -1.62
C GLN A 105 11.34 1.34 -2.89
N LYS A 106 12.43 1.47 -3.65
CA LYS A 106 12.73 0.59 -4.79
C LYS A 106 14.01 -0.17 -4.48
N GLU A 107 13.97 -1.49 -4.60
CA GLU A 107 15.10 -2.39 -4.44
C GLU A 107 15.37 -3.10 -5.78
N ASP A 108 16.58 -2.97 -6.32
CA ASP A 108 17.03 -3.79 -7.44
C ASP A 108 17.93 -4.93 -6.93
N ILE A 109 17.44 -6.17 -7.02
CA ILE A 109 18.06 -7.38 -6.47
C ILE A 109 18.65 -8.22 -7.61
N ILE A 110 19.91 -8.65 -7.46
CA ILE A 110 20.55 -9.59 -8.39
C ILE A 110 20.78 -10.94 -7.71
N VAL A 111 20.34 -12.01 -8.39
CA VAL A 111 20.58 -13.41 -8.01
C VAL A 111 21.22 -14.12 -9.20
N GLY A 112 22.53 -14.34 -9.17
CA GLY A 112 23.26 -14.91 -10.31
C GLY A 112 23.21 -13.99 -11.54
N GLU A 113 22.64 -14.49 -12.65
CA GLU A 113 22.44 -13.71 -13.89
C GLU A 113 21.07 -12.99 -13.94
N GLU A 114 20.19 -13.23 -12.97
CA GLU A 114 18.84 -12.70 -12.97
C GLU A 114 18.74 -11.42 -12.13
N SER A 115 18.09 -10.39 -12.67
CA SER A 115 17.81 -9.14 -11.98
C SER A 115 16.31 -8.97 -11.75
N TYR A 116 15.94 -8.67 -10.50
CA TYR A 116 14.55 -8.46 -10.08
C TYR A 116 14.41 -7.08 -9.44
N THR A 117 13.40 -6.32 -9.85
CA THR A 117 13.02 -5.09 -9.16
C THR A 117 11.86 -5.38 -8.23
N ILE A 118 12.00 -4.98 -6.96
CA ILE A 118 10.93 -5.03 -5.97
C ILE A 118 10.62 -3.61 -5.52
N TYR A 119 9.33 -3.28 -5.53
CA TYR A 119 8.82 -2.05 -4.97
C TYR A 119 8.21 -2.33 -3.61
N THR A 120 8.59 -1.52 -2.63
CA THR A 120 8.01 -1.54 -1.28
C THR A 120 7.39 -0.17 -1.02
N ALA A 121 6.11 -0.14 -0.65
CA ALA A 121 5.42 1.06 -0.22
C ALA A 121 4.87 0.86 1.20
N GLU A 122 5.24 1.75 2.10
CA GLU A 122 4.74 1.76 3.47
C GLU A 122 3.75 2.90 3.67
N TYR A 123 2.64 2.60 4.31
CA TYR A 123 1.60 3.56 4.64
C TYR A 123 1.39 3.64 6.14
N GLN A 124 1.34 4.86 6.67
CA GLN A 124 0.99 5.08 8.07
C GLN A 124 -0.42 4.55 8.35
N MET A 125 -1.36 4.84 7.44
CA MET A 125 -2.74 4.39 7.56
C MET A 125 -3.41 4.22 6.19
N VAL A 126 -4.20 3.16 6.06
CA VAL A 126 -5.15 2.98 4.96
C VAL A 126 -6.54 2.75 5.55
N LYS A 127 -7.51 3.60 5.19
CA LYS A 127 -8.88 3.52 5.68
C LYS A 127 -9.83 3.20 4.54
N PHE A 128 -10.68 2.20 4.74
CA PHE A 128 -11.73 1.78 3.81
C PHE A 128 -13.09 2.19 4.38
N VAL A 129 -13.96 2.72 3.54
CA VAL A 129 -15.32 3.13 3.90
C VAL A 129 -16.29 2.58 2.87
N SER A 130 -17.34 1.90 3.35
CA SER A 130 -18.38 1.35 2.49
C SER A 130 -19.68 1.18 3.26
N LYS A 131 -20.78 0.97 2.54
CA LYS A 131 -22.03 0.48 3.14
C LYS A 131 -22.03 -1.04 3.34
N SER A 132 -21.05 -1.75 2.77
CA SER A 132 -20.91 -3.19 2.89
C SER A 132 -19.60 -3.56 3.57
N GLY A 133 -19.69 -4.02 4.83
CA GLY A 133 -18.55 -4.59 5.53
C GLY A 133 -17.99 -5.84 4.83
N TYR A 134 -18.87 -6.62 4.20
CA TYR A 134 -18.48 -7.78 3.39
C TYR A 134 -17.62 -7.38 2.18
N ALA A 135 -17.99 -6.32 1.47
CA ALA A 135 -17.20 -5.82 0.34
C ALA A 135 -15.80 -5.39 0.79
N ILE A 136 -15.70 -4.68 1.93
CA ILE A 136 -14.41 -4.30 2.51
C ILE A 136 -13.59 -5.54 2.89
N GLN A 137 -14.20 -6.51 3.57
CA GLN A 137 -13.50 -7.71 3.99
C GLN A 137 -12.94 -8.48 2.80
N GLN A 138 -13.75 -8.71 1.77
CA GLN A 138 -13.34 -9.40 0.55
C GLN A 138 -12.26 -8.63 -0.22
N LEU A 139 -12.34 -7.30 -0.25
CA LEU A 139 -11.30 -6.48 -0.86
C LEU A 139 -9.97 -6.66 -0.12
N ILE A 140 -9.96 -6.57 1.21
CA ILE A 140 -8.73 -6.78 2.00
C ILE A 140 -8.16 -8.17 1.83
N GLU A 141 -9.00 -9.20 1.81
CA GLU A 141 -8.56 -10.59 1.58
C GLU A 141 -7.84 -10.70 0.23
N ARG A 142 -8.41 -10.13 -0.84
CA ARG A 142 -7.75 -10.11 -2.16
C ARG A 142 -6.48 -9.27 -2.16
N LEU A 143 -6.48 -8.10 -1.53
CA LEU A 143 -5.28 -7.27 -1.43
C LEU A 143 -4.16 -7.99 -0.64
N THR A 144 -4.52 -8.76 0.38
CA THR A 144 -3.55 -9.53 1.19
C THR A 144 -3.02 -10.74 0.41
N MET A 145 -3.89 -11.51 -0.23
CA MET A 145 -3.52 -12.73 -0.95
C MET A 145 -2.85 -12.45 -2.29
N ASP A 146 -3.39 -11.52 -3.07
CA ASP A 146 -2.91 -11.25 -4.42
C ASP A 146 -1.73 -10.29 -4.44
N LEU A 147 -1.68 -9.34 -3.51
CA LEU A 147 -0.70 -8.25 -3.53
C LEU A 147 0.22 -8.23 -2.31
N GLY A 148 0.15 -9.25 -1.45
CA GLY A 148 1.06 -9.42 -0.32
C GLY A 148 0.97 -8.29 0.72
N ILE A 149 -0.17 -7.61 0.85
CA ILE A 149 -0.31 -6.53 1.84
C ILE A 149 -0.17 -7.06 3.27
N GLY A 150 0.81 -6.52 3.98
CA GLY A 150 0.94 -6.68 5.43
C GLY A 150 0.42 -5.44 6.18
N PHE A 151 -0.04 -5.61 7.42
CA PHE A 151 -0.40 -4.49 8.30
C PHE A 151 -0.16 -4.84 9.76
N LYS A 152 0.23 -3.84 10.57
CA LYS A 152 0.51 -4.03 12.01
C LYS A 152 -0.76 -4.14 12.85
N SER A 153 -1.79 -3.39 12.50
CA SER A 153 -3.06 -3.39 13.23
C SER A 153 -4.25 -3.15 12.33
N LYS A 154 -5.40 -3.71 12.72
CA LYS A 154 -6.69 -3.63 12.02
C LYS A 154 -7.80 -3.25 13.01
N GLU A 155 -8.61 -2.26 12.66
CA GLU A 155 -9.71 -1.75 13.50
C GLU A 155 -10.99 -1.58 12.66
N TRP A 156 -12.11 -2.10 13.16
CA TRP A 156 -13.43 -1.95 12.53
C TRP A 156 -14.28 -0.95 13.31
N ILE A 157 -14.91 -0.02 12.60
CA ILE A 157 -15.84 0.95 13.17
C ILE A 157 -17.15 0.90 12.38
N PHE A 158 -18.27 0.80 13.10
CA PHE A 158 -19.60 0.74 12.53
C PHE A 158 -20.38 1.97 12.97
N HIS A 159 -20.80 2.77 12.00
CA HIS A 159 -21.61 3.95 12.24
C HIS A 159 -23.02 3.71 11.72
N ARG A 160 -24.02 3.82 12.59
CA ARG A 160 -25.42 3.95 12.16
C ARG A 160 -25.74 5.43 12.02
N CYS A 161 -26.02 5.87 10.80
CA CYS A 161 -26.58 7.20 10.57
C CYS A 161 -28.10 7.10 10.65
N GLU A 162 -28.70 7.77 11.64
CA GLU A 162 -30.13 8.06 11.66
C GLU A 162 -30.34 9.34 10.82
N GLU A 163 -31.09 9.24 9.71
CA GLU A 163 -31.53 10.43 8.97
C GLU A 163 -32.72 11.05 9.72
N GLY A 164 -32.50 12.25 10.27
CA GLY A 164 -33.53 13.12 10.84
C GLY A 164 -34.06 14.12 9.82
#